data_AF-A0A1F4JP25-F1
#
_entry.id   AF-A0A1F4JP25-F1
#
_cell.length_a   1.000
_cell.length_b   1.000
_cell.length_c   1.000
_cell.angle_alpha   90.00
_cell.angle_beta   90.00
_cell.angle_gamma   90.00
#
_symmetry.space_group_name_H-M   'P 1'
#
loop_
_entity.id
_entity.type
_entity.pdbx_description
1 polymer ?
#
loop_
_entity_poly.entity_id
_entity_poly.type
_entity_poly.pdbx_seq_one_letter_code
_entity_poly.pdbx_strand_id
1 'polypeptide(L)'
;MAHTHKIGMRLVFLAMLGIAFLASVPAAAAEPAWWTQQKRACGLPANLAYNSWDGKCNRSPGGSTSTPSYDHEAARRAQQAAEAERQRQAEAERIERERLAEEKRKKDAEFIRNRDATAATLKGHIGTSASANDGGLKGSAGLTNTELKGSSNAHAGLKELKVADRSGADSGQHTAWKQLHCAASIAGSALAALQGQGDIGEFNLLATEALRALDGQRPSVECGAAPPFPDMRGKAVDVERVKETERQLLQKATVIAGRMKERQADAQTKDTSAPETPEEKMRRVQRELNQVNSQKITGKTKSDIAQQERDRKELAKLILANNQLEKGELTSISVDTRDETPRPRRKPKTNAQ
;
A
#
# COMPACT_ATOMS: atom_id res chain seq x y z
N MET A 1 -38.01 11.72 -26.74
CA MET A 1 -36.72 11.59 -26.02
C MET A 1 -36.34 10.11 -25.90
N ALA A 2 -35.83 9.48 -26.96
CA ALA A 2 -35.56 8.02 -26.95
C ALA A 2 -34.42 7.60 -27.91
N HIS A 3 -33.32 8.36 -27.96
CA HIS A 3 -32.21 8.05 -28.89
C HIS A 3 -30.79 8.00 -28.28
N THR A 4 -30.62 8.23 -26.98
CA THR A 4 -29.27 8.34 -26.36
C THR A 4 -28.68 7.03 -25.83
N HIS A 5 -29.43 5.92 -25.79
CA HIS A 5 -28.94 4.68 -25.16
C HIS A 5 -28.16 3.72 -26.09
N LYS A 6 -28.17 3.90 -27.42
CA LYS A 6 -27.53 2.94 -28.35
C LYS A 6 -26.04 3.18 -28.61
N ILE A 7 -25.51 4.36 -28.26
CA ILE A 7 -24.11 4.73 -28.59
C ILE A 7 -23.12 4.24 -27.51
N GLY A 8 -23.53 4.19 -26.24
CA GLY A 8 -22.64 3.78 -25.14
C GLY A 8 -22.21 2.30 -25.18
N MET A 9 -23.05 1.41 -25.72
CA MET A 9 -22.79 -0.04 -25.66
C MET A 9 -21.78 -0.52 -26.74
N ARG A 10 -21.59 0.24 -27.82
CA ARG A 10 -20.61 -0.09 -28.88
C ARG A 10 -19.17 0.26 -28.52
N LEU A 11 -18.96 1.29 -27.69
CA LEU A 11 -17.62 1.69 -27.22
C LEU A 11 -17.04 0.70 -26.19
N VAL A 12 -17.88 0.09 -25.35
CA VAL A 12 -17.44 -0.91 -24.37
C VAL A 12 -17.00 -2.22 -25.04
N PHE A 13 -17.65 -2.60 -26.15
CA PHE A 13 -17.30 -3.82 -26.89
C PHE A 13 -15.97 -3.70 -27.66
N LEU A 14 -15.65 -2.52 -28.20
CA LEU A 14 -14.37 -2.27 -28.87
C LEU A 14 -13.20 -2.20 -27.88
N ALA A 15 -13.41 -1.71 -26.66
CA ALA A 15 -12.38 -1.71 -25.62
C ALA A 15 -12.01 -3.12 -25.11
N MET A 16 -12.97 -4.05 -25.08
CA MET A 16 -12.73 -5.44 -24.68
C MET A 16 -12.03 -6.27 -25.77
N LEU A 17 -12.27 -5.99 -27.06
CA LEU A 17 -11.64 -6.70 -28.17
C LEU A 17 -10.17 -6.30 -28.43
N GLY A 18 -9.77 -5.09 -28.01
CA GLY A 18 -8.37 -4.63 -28.08
C GLY A 18 -7.41 -5.29 -27.08
N ILE A 19 -7.93 -5.92 -26.02
CA ILE A 19 -7.12 -6.54 -24.96
C ILE A 19 -6.74 -8.00 -25.31
N ALA A 20 -7.42 -8.63 -26.27
CA ALA A 20 -7.21 -10.04 -26.59
C ALA A 20 -6.07 -10.32 -27.59
N PHE A 21 -5.48 -9.31 -28.25
CA PHE A 21 -4.52 -9.50 -29.35
C PHE A 21 -3.03 -9.26 -29.00
N LEU A 22 -2.69 -9.04 -27.72
CA LEU A 22 -1.29 -8.88 -27.27
C LEU A 22 -0.65 -10.16 -26.68
N ALA A 23 -1.33 -11.31 -26.77
CA ALA A 23 -0.87 -12.55 -26.17
C ALA A 23 -0.37 -13.58 -27.19
N SER A 24 0.74 -13.31 -27.89
CA SER A 24 1.67 -14.37 -28.35
C SER A 24 2.93 -13.80 -29.00
N VAL A 25 3.74 -13.05 -28.27
CA VAL A 25 5.17 -13.04 -28.60
C VAL A 25 5.75 -14.25 -27.87
N PRO A 26 6.29 -15.28 -28.56
CA PRO A 26 7.01 -16.33 -27.89
C PRO A 26 8.16 -15.67 -27.15
N ALA A 27 8.11 -15.68 -25.82
CA ALA A 27 9.24 -15.31 -25.00
C ALA A 27 10.34 -16.32 -25.29
N ALA A 28 11.19 -16.03 -26.26
CA ALA A 28 12.50 -16.65 -26.35
C ALA A 28 13.12 -16.39 -24.97
N ALA A 29 13.33 -17.45 -24.19
CA ALA A 29 13.93 -17.36 -22.88
C ALA A 29 15.33 -16.78 -23.09
N ALA A 30 15.45 -15.45 -22.93
CA ALA A 30 16.70 -14.76 -23.07
C ALA A 30 17.65 -15.36 -22.03
N GLU A 31 18.67 -16.05 -22.52
CA GLU A 31 19.68 -16.62 -21.66
C GLU A 31 20.35 -15.51 -20.85
N PRO A 32 20.70 -15.75 -19.57
CA PRO A 32 21.34 -14.72 -18.75
C PRO A 32 22.67 -14.29 -19.39
N ALA A 33 22.96 -12.99 -19.38
CA ALA A 33 24.08 -12.40 -20.14
C ALA A 33 25.44 -13.07 -19.90
N TRP A 34 25.69 -13.55 -18.68
CA TRP A 34 26.91 -14.26 -18.32
C TRP A 34 27.04 -15.62 -19.04
N TRP A 35 25.93 -16.32 -19.30
CA TRP A 35 25.92 -17.60 -19.98
C TRP A 35 26.36 -17.45 -21.44
N THR A 36 25.88 -16.39 -22.09
CA THR A 36 26.30 -16.04 -23.46
C THR A 36 27.80 -15.75 -23.53
N GLN A 37 28.36 -15.10 -22.50
CA GLN A 37 29.79 -14.80 -22.41
C GLN A 37 30.62 -16.07 -22.14
N GLN A 38 30.14 -16.96 -21.27
CA GLN A 38 30.75 -18.27 -20.97
C GLN A 38 30.80 -19.16 -22.22
N LYS A 39 29.69 -19.24 -22.98
CA LYS A 39 29.65 -20.01 -24.23
C LYS A 39 30.69 -19.51 -25.22
N ARG A 40 30.85 -18.20 -25.33
CA ARG A 40 31.85 -17.56 -26.19
C ARG A 40 33.29 -17.86 -25.73
N ALA A 41 33.55 -17.80 -24.42
CA ALA A 41 34.87 -18.08 -23.83
C ALA A 41 35.30 -19.56 -23.97
N CYS A 42 34.32 -20.46 -23.95
CA CYS A 42 34.53 -21.91 -23.98
C CYS A 42 34.29 -22.55 -25.35
N GLY A 43 33.99 -21.76 -26.39
CA GLY A 43 33.73 -22.26 -27.74
C GLY A 43 32.50 -23.17 -27.84
N LEU A 44 31.50 -22.95 -27.00
CA LEU A 44 30.29 -23.77 -26.94
C LEU A 44 29.29 -23.33 -28.04
N PRO A 45 28.46 -24.25 -28.56
CA PRO A 45 27.44 -23.94 -29.55
C PRO A 45 26.44 -22.89 -29.04
N ALA A 46 26.05 -21.94 -29.89
CA ALA A 46 25.11 -20.88 -29.52
C ALA A 46 23.74 -21.42 -29.07
N ASN A 47 23.34 -22.58 -29.58
CA ASN A 47 22.10 -23.30 -29.24
C ASN A 47 22.22 -24.20 -27.99
N LEU A 48 23.37 -24.25 -27.32
CA LEU A 48 23.52 -25.00 -26.07
C LEU A 48 22.80 -24.26 -24.94
N ALA A 49 21.74 -24.87 -24.42
CA ALA A 49 21.00 -24.35 -23.28
C ALA A 49 21.81 -24.52 -21.99
N TYR A 50 21.72 -23.54 -21.09
CA TYR A 50 22.46 -23.55 -19.82
C TYR A 50 22.31 -24.85 -19.02
N ASN A 51 21.09 -25.36 -18.95
CA ASN A 51 20.70 -26.58 -18.26
C ASN A 51 21.19 -27.88 -18.94
N SER A 52 21.76 -27.79 -20.14
CA SER A 52 22.37 -28.93 -20.86
C SER A 52 23.90 -28.94 -20.82
N TRP A 53 24.52 -27.95 -20.17
CA TRP A 53 25.97 -27.88 -20.05
C TRP A 53 26.49 -28.72 -18.88
N ASP A 54 27.52 -29.51 -19.15
CA ASP A 54 28.17 -30.41 -18.19
C ASP A 54 29.24 -29.72 -17.31
N GLY A 55 29.36 -28.39 -17.41
CA GLY A 55 30.33 -27.60 -16.67
C GLY A 55 31.77 -27.66 -17.23
N LYS A 56 32.00 -28.39 -18.32
CA LYS A 56 33.34 -28.50 -18.93
C LYS A 56 33.41 -27.64 -20.16
N CYS A 57 34.50 -26.88 -20.26
CA CYS A 57 34.83 -26.19 -21.49
C CYS A 57 35.57 -27.19 -22.39
N ASN A 58 35.05 -27.41 -23.60
CA ASN A 58 35.57 -28.39 -24.55
C ASN A 58 36.89 -27.88 -25.18
N ARG A 59 37.90 -27.61 -24.36
CA ARG A 59 39.27 -27.42 -24.81
C ARG A 59 39.98 -28.77 -24.71
N SER A 60 39.73 -29.65 -25.67
CA SER A 60 40.60 -30.82 -25.84
C SER A 60 42.01 -30.32 -26.22
N PRO A 61 43.06 -30.73 -25.50
CA PRO A 61 44.44 -30.44 -25.88
C PRO A 61 44.84 -31.42 -26.98
N GLY A 62 44.75 -30.99 -28.24
CA GLY A 62 45.29 -31.72 -29.37
C GLY A 62 44.22 -32.30 -30.30
N GLY A 63 44.05 -31.66 -31.45
CA GLY A 63 43.16 -32.15 -32.49
C GLY A 63 42.89 -31.07 -33.53
N SER A 64 43.80 -30.98 -34.50
CA SER A 64 43.64 -30.39 -35.83
C SER A 64 42.80 -29.11 -35.96
N THR A 65 43.51 -28.01 -36.10
CA THR A 65 43.14 -26.67 -36.56
C THR A 65 42.23 -26.70 -37.80
N SER A 66 40.94 -26.83 -37.59
CA SER A 66 39.94 -26.17 -38.44
C SER A 66 39.47 -24.97 -37.65
N THR A 67 40.11 -23.82 -37.83
CA THR A 67 39.63 -22.55 -37.30
C THR A 67 38.17 -22.39 -37.76
N PRO A 68 37.18 -22.44 -36.85
CA PRO A 68 35.81 -22.16 -37.24
C PRO A 68 35.81 -20.74 -37.79
N SER A 69 35.52 -20.59 -39.08
CA SER A 69 35.37 -19.29 -39.72
C SER A 69 34.30 -18.53 -38.95
N TYR A 70 34.76 -17.58 -38.13
CA TYR A 70 33.89 -16.79 -37.27
C TYR A 70 33.08 -15.88 -38.19
N ASP A 71 31.80 -16.20 -38.37
CA ASP A 71 30.90 -15.43 -39.21
C ASP A 71 30.61 -14.08 -38.53
N HIS A 72 31.50 -13.12 -38.79
CA HIS A 72 31.42 -11.75 -38.28
C HIS A 72 30.12 -11.05 -38.70
N GLU A 73 29.43 -11.50 -39.76
CA GLU A 73 28.13 -10.95 -40.12
C GLU A 73 27.02 -11.41 -39.19
N ALA A 74 27.00 -12.69 -38.82
CA ALA A 74 26.02 -13.24 -37.90
C ALA A 74 26.09 -12.53 -36.53
N ALA A 75 27.29 -12.27 -36.02
CA ALA A 75 27.49 -11.53 -34.78
C ALA A 75 26.98 -10.07 -34.87
N ARG A 76 27.19 -9.40 -36.01
CA ARG A 76 26.73 -8.01 -36.25
C ARG A 76 25.21 -7.92 -36.30
N ARG A 77 24.55 -8.87 -36.97
CA ARG A 77 23.07 -8.94 -37.04
C ARG A 77 22.45 -9.21 -35.68
N ALA A 78 23.05 -10.09 -34.87
CA ALA A 78 22.59 -10.36 -33.51
C ALA A 78 22.69 -9.11 -32.61
N GLN A 79 23.76 -8.32 -32.75
CA GLN A 79 23.92 -7.08 -31.99
C GLN A 79 22.90 -6.00 -32.41
N GLN A 80 22.65 -5.85 -33.71
CA GLN A 80 21.62 -4.94 -34.22
C GLN A 80 20.21 -5.34 -33.77
N ALA A 81 19.89 -6.64 -33.72
CA ALA A 81 18.61 -7.12 -33.21
C ALA A 81 18.43 -6.80 -31.72
N ALA A 82 19.47 -7.00 -30.91
CA ALA A 82 19.43 -6.70 -29.47
C ALA A 82 19.32 -5.19 -29.16
N GLU A 83 19.93 -4.33 -29.98
CA GLU A 83 19.75 -2.87 -29.87
C GLU A 83 18.35 -2.43 -30.30
N ALA A 84 17.83 -2.98 -31.40
CA ALA A 84 16.46 -2.70 -31.84
C ALA A 84 15.42 -3.12 -30.79
N GLU A 85 15.64 -4.23 -30.08
CA GLU A 85 14.74 -4.67 -29.00
C GLU A 85 14.84 -3.76 -27.77
N ARG A 86 16.05 -3.33 -27.38
CA ARG A 86 16.23 -2.32 -26.31
C ARG A 86 15.54 -1.00 -26.65
N GLN A 87 15.60 -0.56 -27.90
CA GLN A 87 14.89 0.65 -28.33
C GLN A 87 13.37 0.49 -28.23
N ARG A 88 12.81 -0.65 -28.63
CA ARG A 88 11.36 -0.92 -28.48
C ARG A 88 10.92 -0.95 -27.01
N GLN A 89 11.73 -1.52 -26.13
CA GLN A 89 11.44 -1.53 -24.69
C GLN A 89 11.48 -0.12 -24.09
N ALA A 90 12.52 0.65 -24.40
CA ALA A 90 12.64 2.04 -23.93
C ALA A 90 11.50 2.93 -24.45
N GLU A 91 11.05 2.71 -25.69
CA GLU A 91 9.90 3.43 -26.25
C GLU A 91 8.57 3.02 -25.58
N ALA A 92 8.36 1.72 -25.33
CA ALA A 92 7.18 1.25 -24.61
C ALA A 92 7.10 1.83 -23.19
N GLU A 93 8.23 1.87 -22.47
CA GLU A 93 8.29 2.48 -21.14
C GLU A 93 8.06 4.00 -21.19
N ARG A 94 8.58 4.69 -22.21
CA ARG A 94 8.33 6.12 -22.42
C ARG A 94 6.84 6.40 -22.60
N ILE A 95 6.17 5.61 -23.42
CA ILE A 95 4.73 5.72 -23.67
C ILE A 95 3.94 5.45 -22.38
N GLU A 96 4.29 4.42 -21.63
CA GLU A 96 3.61 4.10 -20.36
C GLU A 96 3.78 5.24 -19.32
N ARG A 97 4.99 5.78 -19.20
CA ARG A 97 5.28 6.91 -18.31
C ARG A 97 4.50 8.16 -18.71
N GLU A 98 4.36 8.43 -20.00
CA GLU A 98 3.58 9.54 -20.52
C GLU A 98 2.08 9.36 -20.22
N ARG A 99 1.53 8.15 -20.36
CA ARG A 99 0.14 7.86 -20.00
C ARG A 99 -0.14 8.06 -18.52
N LEU A 100 0.76 7.61 -17.65
CA LEU A 100 0.65 7.81 -16.20
C LEU A 100 0.73 9.30 -15.83
N ALA A 101 1.60 10.07 -16.49
CA ALA A 101 1.70 11.51 -16.28
C ALA A 101 0.43 12.25 -16.74
N GLU A 102 -0.17 11.85 -17.86
CA GLU A 102 -1.41 12.44 -18.36
C GLU A 102 -2.60 12.10 -17.45
N GLU A 103 -2.69 10.86 -16.95
CA GLU A 103 -3.71 10.46 -15.98
C GLU A 103 -3.59 11.26 -14.68
N LYS A 104 -2.36 11.50 -14.21
CA LYS A 104 -2.10 12.34 -13.05
C LYS A 104 -2.57 13.78 -13.28
N ARG A 105 -2.26 14.38 -14.44
CA ARG A 105 -2.75 15.72 -14.81
C ARG A 105 -4.28 15.79 -14.85
N LYS A 106 -4.95 14.75 -15.33
CA LYS A 106 -6.42 14.67 -15.36
C LYS A 106 -7.00 14.61 -13.94
N LYS A 107 -6.42 13.78 -13.06
CA LYS A 107 -6.82 13.69 -11.64
C LYS A 107 -6.62 15.00 -10.90
N ASP A 108 -5.48 15.67 -11.11
CA ASP A 108 -5.21 16.97 -10.49
C ASP A 108 -6.18 18.06 -10.98
N ALA A 109 -6.49 18.09 -12.27
CA ALA A 109 -7.48 19.01 -12.83
C ALA A 109 -8.90 18.75 -12.31
N GLU A 110 -9.29 17.48 -12.17
CA GLU A 110 -10.57 17.09 -11.59
C GLU A 110 -10.67 17.46 -10.11
N PHE A 111 -9.58 17.28 -9.35
CA PHE A 111 -9.50 17.70 -7.96
C PHE A 111 -9.71 19.22 -7.80
N ILE A 112 -9.04 20.04 -8.62
CA ILE A 112 -9.20 21.50 -8.60
C ILE A 112 -10.66 21.89 -8.92
N ARG A 113 -11.26 21.28 -9.94
CA ARG A 113 -12.65 21.53 -10.31
C ARG A 113 -13.62 21.18 -9.16
N ASN A 114 -13.43 20.03 -8.51
CA ASN A 114 -14.26 19.61 -7.39
C ASN A 114 -14.08 20.51 -6.17
N ARG A 115 -12.85 20.94 -5.88
CA ARG A 115 -12.56 21.90 -4.81
C ARG A 115 -13.28 23.23 -5.04
N ASP A 116 -13.18 23.79 -6.24
CA ASP A 116 -13.78 25.08 -6.57
C ASP A 116 -15.32 25.00 -6.61
N ALA A 117 -15.88 23.89 -7.10
CA ALA A 117 -17.32 23.63 -7.03
C ALA A 117 -17.82 23.54 -5.57
N THR A 118 -17.05 22.88 -4.69
CA THR A 118 -17.39 22.77 -3.26
C THR A 118 -17.23 24.12 -2.55
N ALA A 119 -16.23 24.92 -2.92
CA ALA A 119 -16.06 26.27 -2.39
C ALA A 119 -17.24 27.19 -2.80
N ALA A 120 -17.74 27.05 -4.03
CA ALA A 120 -18.91 27.79 -4.50
C ALA A 120 -20.21 27.41 -3.75
N THR A 121 -20.43 26.12 -3.46
CA THR A 121 -21.60 25.68 -2.67
C THR A 121 -21.53 26.15 -1.22
N LEU A 122 -20.34 26.19 -0.61
CA LEU A 122 -20.14 26.72 0.74
C LEU A 122 -20.31 28.25 0.82
N LYS A 123 -19.90 28.98 -0.23
CA LYS A 123 -20.01 30.45 -0.26
C LYS A 123 -21.44 30.93 -0.56
N GLY A 124 -22.27 30.10 -1.20
CA GLY A 124 -23.64 30.43 -1.59
C GLY A 124 -24.70 30.42 -0.49
N HIS A 125 -24.40 30.02 0.75
CA HIS A 125 -25.41 29.90 1.82
C HIS A 125 -25.30 30.95 2.94
N ILE A 126 -24.42 31.95 2.83
CA ILE A 126 -24.17 32.93 3.91
C ILE A 126 -24.80 34.32 3.65
N GLY A 127 -25.41 34.60 2.51
CA GLY A 127 -26.01 35.93 2.34
C GLY A 127 -26.86 36.11 1.11
N THR A 128 -28.17 35.87 1.26
CA THR A 128 -29.22 36.60 0.52
C THR A 128 -30.60 36.38 1.17
N SER A 129 -30.67 36.45 2.49
CA SER A 129 -31.88 37.00 3.13
C SER A 129 -31.63 38.49 3.33
N ALA A 130 -31.74 39.24 2.25
CA ALA A 130 -31.98 40.67 2.31
C ALA A 130 -33.37 40.88 2.90
N SER A 131 -33.48 40.75 4.23
CA SER A 131 -34.56 41.36 4.98
C SER A 131 -34.12 42.78 5.26
N ALA A 132 -34.48 43.68 4.35
CA ALA A 132 -34.54 45.09 4.65
C ALA A 132 -35.58 45.27 5.76
N ASN A 133 -35.13 45.39 7.00
CA ASN A 133 -35.77 46.17 8.06
C ASN A 133 -34.80 46.28 9.24
N ASP A 134 -34.44 47.53 9.52
CA ASP A 134 -34.16 48.14 10.82
C ASP A 134 -33.60 47.27 11.95
N GLY A 135 -32.44 47.69 12.46
CA GLY A 135 -31.98 47.26 13.77
C GLY A 135 -30.50 47.48 13.98
N GLY A 136 -30.09 48.73 14.13
CA GLY A 136 -28.73 49.08 14.47
C GLY A 136 -28.27 48.49 15.81
N LEU A 137 -26.99 48.11 15.86
CA LEU A 137 -26.24 47.94 17.11
C LEU A 137 -24.88 48.61 16.93
N LYS A 138 -24.89 49.93 17.15
CA LYS A 138 -23.70 50.70 17.55
C LYS A 138 -23.43 50.40 19.02
N GLY A 139 -22.17 50.17 19.37
CA GLY A 139 -21.65 50.48 20.69
C GLY A 139 -21.04 49.30 21.45
N SER A 140 -19.71 49.25 21.48
CA SER A 140 -18.95 49.30 22.74
C SER A 140 -17.46 49.44 22.41
N ALA A 141 -17.07 50.69 22.18
CA ALA A 141 -15.74 51.15 22.52
C ALA A 141 -15.73 51.43 24.03
N GLY A 142 -14.66 51.04 24.71
CA GLY A 142 -14.37 51.45 26.08
C GLY A 142 -14.36 50.29 27.06
N LEU A 143 -13.15 49.85 27.43
CA LEU A 143 -12.70 49.84 28.82
C LEU A 143 -11.18 49.71 28.83
N THR A 144 -10.56 50.85 29.06
CA THR A 144 -9.20 51.05 29.53
C THR A 144 -9.02 50.50 30.95
N ASN A 145 -7.80 50.05 31.23
CA ASN A 145 -7.12 50.04 32.54
C ASN A 145 -7.75 49.21 33.67
N THR A 146 -7.12 48.09 34.00
CA THR A 146 -6.82 47.80 35.41
C THR A 146 -5.56 46.92 35.52
N GLU A 147 -4.45 47.58 35.82
CA GLU A 147 -3.35 46.99 36.58
C GLU A 147 -3.89 46.45 37.90
N LEU A 148 -3.54 45.22 38.26
CA LEU A 148 -3.57 44.76 39.64
C LEU A 148 -2.35 43.87 39.87
N LYS A 149 -1.35 44.51 40.45
CA LYS A 149 -0.08 43.94 40.88
C LYS A 149 -0.15 43.79 42.40
N GLY A 150 0.24 42.61 42.89
CA GLY A 150 0.64 42.36 44.28
C GLY A 150 -0.45 41.87 45.22
N SER A 151 -0.26 40.69 45.81
CA SER A 151 0.34 40.62 47.16
C SER A 151 0.44 39.16 47.65
N SER A 152 1.39 39.00 48.55
CA SER A 152 2.02 37.82 49.16
C SER A 152 1.15 36.84 49.96
N ASN A 153 1.69 35.61 50.01
CA ASN A 153 1.80 34.69 51.17
C ASN A 153 0.56 34.09 51.85
N ALA A 154 0.48 32.76 51.65
CA ALA A 154 0.39 31.69 52.64
C ALA A 154 -0.89 31.44 53.47
N HIS A 155 -1.12 30.12 53.62
CA HIS A 155 -1.89 29.40 54.62
C HIS A 155 -3.40 29.13 54.41
N ALA A 156 -3.65 27.84 54.15
CA ALA A 156 -4.63 26.97 54.81
C ALA A 156 -6.11 27.37 54.75
N GLY A 157 -6.87 26.61 53.96
CA GLY A 157 -8.32 26.57 54.05
C GLY A 157 -8.95 25.73 52.95
N LEU A 158 -8.93 24.40 53.10
CA LEU A 158 -9.84 23.51 52.39
C LEU A 158 -11.28 23.96 52.67
N LYS A 159 -11.89 24.67 51.72
CA LYS A 159 -13.34 24.77 51.58
C LYS A 159 -13.70 24.46 50.14
N GLU A 160 -13.99 23.18 49.96
CA GLU A 160 -14.95 22.57 49.04
C GLU A 160 -15.85 23.58 48.32
N LEU A 161 -15.31 24.16 47.23
CA LEU A 161 -16.11 24.88 46.25
C LEU A 161 -16.71 23.84 45.31
N LYS A 162 -17.93 23.45 45.65
CA LYS A 162 -18.88 22.73 44.81
C LYS A 162 -19.24 23.62 43.61
N VAL A 163 -18.33 23.72 42.65
CA VAL A 163 -18.59 24.28 41.33
C VAL A 163 -19.46 23.27 40.60
N ALA A 164 -20.67 23.69 40.29
CA ALA A 164 -21.72 22.89 39.70
C ALA A 164 -21.27 22.13 38.45
N ASP A 165 -21.45 20.81 38.52
CA ASP A 165 -21.31 19.79 37.48
C ASP A 165 -22.17 20.09 36.24
N ARG A 166 -21.65 20.88 35.30
CA ARG A 166 -22.06 20.84 33.88
C ARG A 166 -20.92 20.51 32.92
N SER A 167 -19.72 20.24 33.45
CA SER A 167 -18.49 19.89 32.71
C SER A 167 -18.20 18.37 32.68
N GLY A 168 -19.11 17.53 33.18
CA GLY A 168 -18.94 16.07 33.21
C GLY A 168 -19.08 15.37 31.84
N ALA A 169 -19.72 16.00 30.85
CA ALA A 169 -19.89 15.41 29.52
C ALA A 169 -18.63 15.59 28.63
N ASP A 170 -17.93 16.71 28.77
CA ASP A 170 -16.73 17.02 27.97
C ASP A 170 -15.51 16.18 28.40
N SER A 171 -15.46 15.74 29.67
CA SER A 171 -14.38 14.88 30.17
C SER A 171 -14.43 13.46 29.60
N GLY A 172 -15.63 12.95 29.32
CA GLY A 172 -15.84 11.61 28.76
C GLY A 172 -15.32 11.49 27.32
N GLN A 173 -15.67 12.45 26.46
CA GLN A 173 -15.22 12.46 25.07
C GLN A 173 -13.70 12.63 24.95
N HIS A 174 -13.12 13.51 25.78
CA HIS A 174 -11.68 13.71 25.79
C HIS A 174 -10.91 12.47 26.29
N THR A 175 -11.48 11.73 27.24
CA THR A 175 -10.89 10.46 27.70
C THR A 175 -10.99 9.37 26.63
N ALA A 176 -12.16 9.24 26.00
CA ALA A 176 -12.38 8.28 24.92
C ALA A 176 -11.49 8.59 23.71
N TRP A 177 -11.25 9.87 23.42
CA TRP A 177 -10.31 10.31 22.39
C TRP A 177 -8.87 9.89 22.68
N LYS A 178 -8.39 10.11 23.91
CA LYS A 178 -7.04 9.68 24.31
C LYS A 178 -6.86 8.17 24.19
N GLN A 179 -7.88 7.39 24.57
CA GLN A 179 -7.87 5.93 24.43
C GLN A 179 -7.80 5.52 22.96
N LEU A 180 -8.65 6.10 22.12
CA LEU A 180 -8.67 5.82 20.69
C LEU A 180 -7.33 6.18 20.02
N HIS A 181 -6.77 7.35 20.34
CA HIS A 181 -5.49 7.77 19.79
C HIS A 181 -4.34 6.86 20.25
N CYS A 182 -4.33 6.44 21.51
CA CYS A 182 -3.37 5.47 21.99
C CYS A 182 -3.47 4.16 21.19
N ALA A 183 -4.69 3.63 21.02
CA ALA A 183 -4.91 2.42 20.25
C ALA A 183 -4.41 2.54 18.80
N ALA A 184 -4.77 3.64 18.12
CA ALA A 184 -4.33 3.91 16.75
C ALA A 184 -2.80 4.01 16.65
N SER A 185 -2.14 4.66 17.61
CA SER A 185 -0.67 4.76 17.66
C SER A 185 0.02 3.39 17.81
N ILE A 186 -0.53 2.53 18.67
CA ILE A 186 -0.03 1.16 18.83
C ILE A 186 -0.30 0.34 17.56
N ALA A 187 -1.50 0.48 16.97
CA ALA A 187 -1.87 -0.18 15.72
C ALA A 187 -0.94 0.23 14.56
N GLY A 188 -0.57 1.50 14.46
CA GLY A 188 0.39 2.00 13.47
C GLY A 188 1.75 1.33 13.61
N SER A 189 2.23 1.19 14.84
CA SER A 189 3.47 0.47 15.15
C SER A 189 3.37 -1.03 14.80
N ALA A 190 2.23 -1.67 15.09
CA ALA A 190 1.97 -3.06 14.70
C ALA A 190 2.05 -3.24 13.18
N LEU A 191 1.38 -2.37 12.42
CA LEU A 191 1.37 -2.42 10.96
C LEU A 191 2.76 -2.15 10.37
N ALA A 192 3.55 -1.27 10.98
CA ALA A 192 4.93 -1.03 10.59
C ALA A 192 5.81 -2.27 10.78
N ALA A 193 5.63 -3.03 11.88
CA ALA A 193 6.33 -4.29 12.10
C ALA A 193 6.04 -5.33 11.00
N LEU A 194 4.80 -5.38 10.50
CA LEU A 194 4.43 -6.20 9.33
C LEU A 194 5.11 -5.75 8.03
N GLN A 195 5.32 -4.45 7.83
CA GLN A 195 5.92 -3.92 6.60
C GLN A 195 7.43 -4.11 6.52
N GLY A 196 8.14 -3.89 7.63
CA GLY A 196 9.61 -3.85 7.65
C GLY A 196 10.24 -5.24 7.52
N GLN A 197 10.17 -6.01 8.60
CA GLN A 197 10.79 -7.33 8.70
C GLN A 197 9.79 -8.48 8.60
N GLY A 198 8.49 -8.16 8.60
CA GLY A 198 7.46 -9.18 8.76
C GLY A 198 7.61 -9.89 10.10
N ASP A 199 7.91 -9.14 11.17
CA ASP A 199 7.93 -9.69 12.52
C ASP A 199 6.49 -9.89 13.00
N ILE A 200 6.01 -11.10 12.77
CA ILE A 200 4.64 -11.51 13.11
C ILE A 200 4.48 -11.64 14.62
N GLY A 201 5.57 -11.88 15.36
CA GLY A 201 5.55 -11.92 16.82
C GLY A 201 5.26 -10.54 17.40
N GLU A 202 6.04 -9.55 16.97
CA GLU A 202 5.87 -8.15 17.38
C GLU A 202 4.50 -7.60 16.95
N PHE A 203 4.07 -7.86 15.71
CA PHE A 203 2.73 -7.48 15.26
C PHE A 203 1.63 -8.04 16.18
N ASN A 204 1.66 -9.32 16.53
CA ASN A 204 0.61 -9.93 17.35
C ASN A 204 0.57 -9.35 18.77
N LEU A 205 1.75 -9.06 19.34
CA LEU A 205 1.87 -8.40 20.64
C LEU A 205 1.23 -7.00 20.58
N LEU A 206 1.67 -6.17 19.63
CA LEU A 206 1.18 -4.79 19.49
C LEU A 206 -0.30 -4.74 19.10
N ALA A 207 -0.78 -5.61 18.22
CA ALA A 207 -2.20 -5.68 17.88
C ALA A 207 -3.07 -6.03 19.09
N THR A 208 -2.59 -6.91 19.97
CA THR A 208 -3.29 -7.24 21.23
C THR A 208 -3.33 -6.05 22.18
N GLU A 209 -2.21 -5.31 22.32
CA GLU A 209 -2.15 -4.10 23.13
C GLU A 209 -3.02 -2.95 22.58
N ALA A 210 -3.10 -2.81 21.26
CA ALA A 210 -4.01 -1.86 20.61
C ALA A 210 -5.48 -2.18 20.91
N LEU A 211 -5.88 -3.46 20.86
CA LEU A 211 -7.23 -3.89 21.23
C LEU A 211 -7.53 -3.62 22.71
N ARG A 212 -6.58 -3.87 23.62
CA ARG A 212 -6.71 -3.52 25.05
C ARG A 212 -6.94 -2.03 25.23
N ALA A 213 -6.20 -1.19 24.52
CA ALA A 213 -6.36 0.26 24.56
C ALA A 213 -7.75 0.71 24.05
N LEU A 214 -8.30 0.07 23.01
CA LEU A 214 -9.66 0.34 22.53
C LEU A 214 -10.74 0.00 23.57
N ASP A 215 -10.50 -1.05 24.37
CA ASP A 215 -11.38 -1.47 25.46
C ASP A 215 -11.23 -0.60 26.72
N GLY A 216 -10.38 0.42 26.67
CA GLY A 216 -10.11 1.33 27.78
C GLY A 216 -9.18 0.74 28.84
N GLN A 217 -8.56 -0.42 28.58
CA GLN A 217 -7.51 -0.97 29.42
C GLN A 217 -6.20 -0.22 29.20
N ARG A 218 -5.36 -0.13 30.24
CA ARG A 218 -4.05 0.50 30.13
C ARG A 218 -3.09 -0.47 29.40
N PRO A 219 -2.59 -0.12 28.21
CA PRO A 219 -1.64 -0.98 27.51
C PRO A 219 -0.29 -1.03 28.25
N SER A 220 0.46 -2.10 28.03
CA SER A 220 1.81 -2.28 28.57
C SER A 220 2.86 -1.47 27.79
N VAL A 221 2.53 -1.05 26.57
CA VAL A 221 3.36 -0.20 25.71
C VAL A 221 3.00 1.27 25.87
N GLU A 222 4.00 2.14 25.73
CA GLU A 222 3.79 3.59 25.85
C GLU A 222 2.96 4.12 24.67
N CYS A 223 1.86 4.81 24.99
CA CYS A 223 1.08 5.54 24.01
C CYS A 223 1.79 6.85 23.63
N GLY A 224 1.80 7.21 22.35
CA GLY A 224 2.13 8.58 21.94
C GLY A 224 1.15 9.61 22.55
N ALA A 225 1.64 10.83 22.77
CA ALA A 225 0.80 11.93 23.27
C ALA A 225 -0.34 12.21 22.29
N ALA A 226 -1.59 12.12 22.76
CA ALA A 226 -2.75 12.39 21.92
C ALA A 226 -2.80 13.88 21.52
N PRO A 227 -3.06 14.20 20.24
CA PRO A 227 -3.31 15.55 19.80
C PRO A 227 -4.59 16.07 20.47
N PRO A 228 -4.76 17.40 20.57
CA PRO A 228 -5.98 17.99 21.09
C PRO A 228 -7.19 17.45 20.31
N PHE A 229 -8.30 17.24 21.01
CA PHE A 229 -9.54 16.79 20.38
C PHE A 229 -9.91 17.75 19.24
N PRO A 230 -10.13 17.25 18.01
CA PRO A 230 -10.42 18.13 16.89
C PRO A 230 -11.70 18.95 17.16
N ASP A 231 -11.67 20.24 16.82
CA ASP A 231 -12.89 21.06 16.88
C ASP A 231 -13.85 20.60 15.78
N MET A 232 -14.90 19.91 16.21
CA MET A 232 -15.87 19.30 15.31
C MET A 232 -16.96 20.27 14.83
N ARG A 233 -16.90 21.57 15.17
CA ARG A 233 -17.89 22.60 14.77
C ARG A 233 -19.35 22.15 14.98
N GLY A 234 -19.62 21.49 16.09
CA GLY A 234 -20.96 20.99 16.45
C GLY A 234 -21.36 19.64 15.82
N LYS A 235 -20.48 18.96 15.09
CA LYS A 235 -20.73 17.57 14.65
C LYS A 235 -20.31 16.59 15.76
N ALA A 236 -21.22 15.75 16.23
CA ALA A 236 -20.85 14.67 17.15
C ALA A 236 -20.01 13.62 16.40
N VAL A 237 -18.84 13.27 16.95
CA VAL A 237 -18.10 12.08 16.52
C VAL A 237 -18.77 10.88 17.16
N ASP A 238 -19.16 9.90 16.35
CA ASP A 238 -19.53 8.59 16.85
C ASP A 238 -18.25 7.79 17.18
N VAL A 239 -17.76 7.94 18.41
CA VAL A 239 -16.52 7.30 18.87
C VAL A 239 -16.62 5.78 18.81
N GLU A 240 -17.80 5.21 19.05
CA GLU A 240 -18.01 3.76 18.99
C GLU A 240 -17.89 3.24 17.56
N ARG A 241 -18.41 3.97 16.57
CA ARG A 241 -18.19 3.62 15.16
C ARG A 241 -16.70 3.66 14.78
N VAL A 242 -15.95 4.61 15.32
CA VAL A 242 -14.51 4.72 15.05
C VAL A 242 -13.74 3.57 15.71
N LYS A 243 -14.05 3.23 16.96
CA LYS A 243 -13.50 2.04 17.64
C LYS A 243 -13.79 0.77 16.86
N GLU A 244 -15.01 0.58 16.39
CA GLU A 244 -15.40 -0.59 15.60
C GLU A 244 -14.63 -0.66 14.27
N THR A 245 -14.44 0.48 13.61
CA THR A 245 -13.63 0.55 12.38
C THR A 245 -12.17 0.16 12.66
N GLU A 246 -11.61 0.62 13.77
CA GLU A 246 -10.24 0.28 14.18
C GLU A 246 -10.09 -1.21 14.54
N ARG A 247 -11.08 -1.79 15.25
CA ARG A 247 -11.12 -3.23 15.51
C ARG A 247 -11.15 -4.03 14.20
N GLN A 248 -11.97 -3.64 13.24
CA GLN A 248 -12.04 -4.29 11.93
C GLN A 248 -10.72 -4.18 11.16
N LEU A 249 -10.05 -3.04 11.26
CA LEU A 249 -8.74 -2.81 10.67
C LEU A 249 -7.69 -3.77 11.25
N LEU A 250 -7.61 -3.85 12.58
CA LEU A 250 -6.70 -4.77 13.28
C LEU A 250 -7.01 -6.24 12.96
N GLN A 251 -8.28 -6.64 12.95
CA GLN A 251 -8.69 -8.00 12.59
C GLN A 251 -8.25 -8.38 11.17
N LYS A 252 -8.44 -7.48 10.19
CA LYS A 252 -7.97 -7.70 8.81
C LYS A 252 -6.46 -7.83 8.75
N ALA A 253 -5.73 -6.98 9.48
CA ALA A 253 -4.28 -7.05 9.58
C ALA A 253 -3.83 -8.39 10.18
N THR A 254 -4.52 -8.92 11.20
CA THR A 254 -4.24 -10.23 11.78
C THR A 254 -4.42 -11.37 10.79
N VAL A 255 -5.45 -11.33 9.95
CA VAL A 255 -5.64 -12.32 8.88
C VAL A 255 -4.49 -12.25 7.87
N ILE A 256 -4.08 -11.05 7.46
CA ILE A 256 -2.94 -10.86 6.55
C ILE A 256 -1.64 -11.40 7.18
N ALA A 257 -1.40 -11.10 8.47
CA ALA A 257 -0.25 -11.59 9.21
C ALA A 257 -0.24 -13.11 9.30
N GLY A 258 -1.39 -13.75 9.54
CA GLY A 258 -1.54 -15.21 9.51
C GLY A 258 -1.13 -15.80 8.17
N ARG A 259 -1.64 -15.25 7.06
CA ARG A 259 -1.23 -15.66 5.70
C ARG A 259 0.25 -15.43 5.43
N MET A 260 0.84 -14.36 5.98
CA MET A 260 2.28 -14.12 5.89
C MET A 260 3.08 -15.19 6.64
N LYS A 261 2.61 -15.61 7.82
CA LYS A 261 3.24 -16.64 8.66
C LYS A 261 3.28 -17.99 7.97
N GLU A 262 2.15 -18.41 7.40
CA GLU A 262 2.04 -19.67 6.65
C GLU A 262 3.05 -19.69 5.50
N ARG A 263 3.14 -18.59 4.73
CA ARG A 263 4.12 -18.46 3.64
C ARG A 263 5.58 -18.47 4.11
N GLN A 264 5.87 -17.97 5.31
CA GLN A 264 7.21 -18.02 5.89
C GLN A 264 7.56 -19.45 6.36
N ALA A 265 6.60 -20.18 6.95
CA ALA A 265 6.77 -21.56 7.37
C ALA A 265 7.04 -22.49 6.18
N ASP A 266 6.28 -22.34 5.09
CA ASP A 266 6.49 -23.09 3.85
C ASP A 266 7.88 -22.82 3.24
N ALA A 267 8.38 -21.58 3.37
CA ALA A 267 9.72 -21.24 2.91
C ALA A 267 10.84 -21.86 3.78
N GLN A 268 10.65 -21.96 5.10
CA GLN A 268 11.64 -22.53 6.02
C GLN A 268 11.74 -24.06 5.99
N THR A 269 10.65 -24.76 5.71
CA THR A 269 10.64 -26.24 5.65
C THR A 269 11.49 -26.84 4.54
N LYS A 270 12.03 -26.03 3.62
CA LYS A 270 12.86 -26.52 2.50
C LYS A 270 14.36 -26.57 2.78
N ASP A 271 14.82 -26.07 3.92
CA ASP A 271 16.26 -25.91 4.23
C ASP A 271 16.74 -26.69 5.47
N THR A 272 16.21 -27.89 5.69
CA THR A 272 16.82 -28.84 6.63
C THR A 272 17.95 -29.60 5.93
N SER A 273 19.04 -28.90 5.59
CA SER A 273 20.31 -29.56 5.24
C SER A 273 21.16 -29.75 6.50
N ALA A 274 21.88 -30.88 6.53
CA ALA A 274 22.81 -31.29 7.59
C ALA A 274 23.84 -30.18 7.94
N PRO A 275 24.53 -30.22 9.10
CA PRO A 275 25.54 -29.22 9.47
C PRO A 275 26.60 -29.08 8.37
N GLU A 276 26.46 -28.01 7.57
CA GLU A 276 27.31 -27.72 6.42
C GLU A 276 28.61 -27.07 6.86
N THR A 277 29.71 -27.53 6.24
CA THR A 277 31.04 -26.96 6.43
C THR A 277 31.09 -25.51 5.91
N PRO A 278 32.02 -24.64 6.40
CA PRO A 278 32.11 -23.25 5.95
C PRO A 278 32.25 -23.07 4.43
N GLU A 279 32.94 -23.98 3.74
CA GLU A 279 33.04 -23.98 2.27
C GLU A 279 31.71 -24.32 1.59
N GLU A 280 30.93 -25.20 2.20
CA GLU A 280 29.63 -25.62 1.69
C GLU A 280 28.58 -24.53 1.89
N LYS A 281 28.66 -23.78 3.00
CA LYS A 281 27.92 -22.53 3.20
C LYS A 281 28.24 -21.50 2.12
N MET A 282 29.52 -21.31 1.77
CA MET A 282 29.90 -20.34 0.74
C MET A 282 29.40 -20.77 -0.65
N ARG A 283 29.48 -22.06 -0.98
CA ARG A 283 28.92 -22.61 -2.23
C ARG A 283 27.40 -22.58 -2.24
N ARG A 284 26.74 -22.74 -1.09
CA ARG A 284 25.29 -22.59 -0.94
C ARG A 284 24.87 -21.14 -1.13
N VAL A 285 25.52 -20.18 -0.47
CA VAL A 285 25.26 -18.74 -0.65
C VAL A 285 25.50 -18.32 -2.10
N GLN A 286 26.54 -18.81 -2.76
CA GLN A 286 26.79 -18.52 -4.17
C GLN A 286 25.73 -19.16 -5.09
N ARG A 287 25.27 -20.38 -4.78
CA ARG A 287 24.16 -21.03 -5.48
C ARG A 287 22.86 -20.27 -5.26
N GLU A 288 22.56 -19.84 -4.04
CA GLU A 288 21.40 -19.04 -3.68
C GLU A 288 21.44 -17.66 -4.33
N LEU A 289 22.58 -16.97 -4.38
CA LEU A 289 22.70 -15.70 -5.12
C LEU A 289 22.42 -15.87 -6.61
N ASN A 290 22.97 -16.94 -7.20
CA ASN A 290 22.72 -17.29 -8.60
C ASN A 290 21.28 -17.77 -8.81
N GLN A 291 20.64 -18.37 -7.80
CA GLN A 291 19.24 -18.77 -7.81
C GLN A 291 18.32 -17.56 -7.67
N VAL A 292 18.57 -16.63 -6.76
CA VAL A 292 17.76 -15.41 -6.56
C VAL A 292 17.75 -14.56 -7.82
N ASN A 293 18.86 -14.51 -8.56
CA ASN A 293 18.94 -13.79 -9.83
C ASN A 293 18.28 -14.54 -11.02
N SER A 294 17.96 -15.83 -10.87
CA SER A 294 17.33 -16.67 -11.91
C SER A 294 15.95 -17.22 -11.53
N GLN A 295 15.52 -17.05 -10.28
CA GLN A 295 14.22 -17.45 -9.76
C GLN A 295 13.16 -16.46 -10.25
N LYS A 296 12.73 -16.70 -11.48
CA LYS A 296 11.30 -16.81 -11.75
C LYS A 296 10.74 -17.65 -10.60
N ILE A 297 9.90 -17.09 -9.73
CA ILE A 297 9.46 -17.65 -8.45
C ILE A 297 9.05 -19.14 -8.60
N THR A 298 10.00 -20.06 -8.53
CA THR A 298 9.80 -21.48 -8.81
C THR A 298 9.34 -22.14 -7.53
N GLY A 299 8.03 -22.14 -7.34
CA GLY A 299 7.37 -22.81 -6.21
C GLY A 299 6.09 -22.12 -5.78
N LYS A 300 5.96 -20.80 -5.99
CA LYS A 300 4.70 -20.09 -5.72
C LYS A 300 3.85 -20.10 -6.98
N THR A 301 2.60 -20.54 -6.85
CA THR A 301 1.65 -20.50 -7.95
C THR A 301 1.40 -19.04 -8.35
N LYS A 302 0.96 -18.79 -9.60
CA LYS A 302 0.55 -17.42 -10.01
C LYS A 302 -0.52 -16.85 -9.08
N SER A 303 -1.37 -17.70 -8.51
CA SER A 303 -2.36 -17.32 -7.49
C SER A 303 -1.73 -16.81 -6.19
N ASP A 304 -0.64 -17.42 -5.73
CA ASP A 304 0.03 -17.01 -4.47
C ASP A 304 0.70 -15.65 -4.63
N ILE A 305 1.29 -15.39 -5.80
CA ILE A 305 1.90 -14.09 -6.13
C ILE A 305 0.81 -13.01 -6.17
N ALA A 306 -0.30 -13.28 -6.89
CA ALA A 306 -1.43 -12.36 -6.94
C ALA A 306 -2.04 -12.11 -5.55
N GLN A 307 -2.10 -13.14 -4.70
CA GLN A 307 -2.57 -13.00 -3.33
C GLN A 307 -1.62 -12.16 -2.48
N GLN A 308 -0.31 -12.35 -2.62
CA GLN A 308 0.69 -11.54 -1.91
C GLN A 308 0.61 -10.06 -2.33
N GLU A 309 0.39 -9.77 -3.60
CA GLU A 309 0.15 -8.39 -4.06
C GLU A 309 -1.14 -7.80 -3.50
N ARG A 310 -2.22 -8.59 -3.43
CA ARG A 310 -3.47 -8.17 -2.79
C ARG A 310 -3.25 -7.86 -1.31
N ASP A 311 -2.59 -8.76 -0.59
CA ASP A 311 -2.25 -8.58 0.83
C ASP A 311 -1.42 -7.31 1.06
N ARG A 312 -0.42 -7.05 0.20
CA ARG A 312 0.39 -5.81 0.28
C ARG A 312 -0.42 -4.55 0.00
N LYS A 313 -1.29 -4.58 -1.01
CA LYS A 313 -2.18 -3.45 -1.33
C LYS A 313 -3.20 -3.20 -0.21
N GLU A 314 -3.74 -4.26 0.37
CA GLU A 314 -4.66 -4.18 1.50
C GLU A 314 -3.96 -3.62 2.74
N LEU A 315 -2.78 -4.13 3.09
CA LEU A 315 -1.97 -3.62 4.20
C LEU A 315 -1.64 -2.12 4.03
N ALA A 316 -1.26 -1.69 2.82
CA ALA A 316 -1.01 -0.28 2.53
C ALA A 316 -2.27 0.60 2.73
N LYS A 317 -3.46 0.09 2.39
CA LYS A 317 -4.73 0.78 2.66
C LYS A 317 -5.01 0.88 4.16
N LEU A 318 -4.78 -0.19 4.92
CA LEU A 318 -4.97 -0.19 6.38
C LEU A 318 -4.05 0.83 7.06
N ILE A 319 -2.80 0.94 6.62
CA ILE A 319 -1.84 1.92 7.15
C ILE A 319 -2.28 3.35 6.86
N LEU A 320 -2.75 3.62 5.64
CA LEU A 320 -3.29 4.94 5.31
C LEU A 320 -4.51 5.30 6.17
N ALA A 321 -5.41 4.34 6.41
CA ALA A 321 -6.57 4.54 7.27
C ALA A 321 -6.15 4.81 8.73
N ASN A 322 -5.20 4.05 9.27
CA ASN A 322 -4.70 4.26 10.63
C ASN A 322 -3.99 5.63 10.77
N ASN A 323 -3.18 6.02 9.79
CA ASN A 323 -2.51 7.33 9.80
C ASN A 323 -3.51 8.51 9.76
N GLN A 324 -4.68 8.35 9.15
CA GLN A 324 -5.74 9.36 9.19
C GLN A 324 -6.38 9.45 10.58
N LEU A 325 -6.56 8.30 11.25
CA LEU A 325 -7.07 8.23 12.62
C LEU A 325 -6.12 8.89 13.62
N GLU A 326 -4.83 8.58 13.54
CA GLU A 326 -3.80 9.22 14.38
C GLU A 326 -3.80 10.75 14.23
N LYS A 327 -4.03 11.25 13.02
CA LYS A 327 -4.12 12.70 12.75
C LYS A 327 -5.43 13.34 13.20
N GLY A 328 -6.40 12.57 13.67
CA GLY A 328 -7.72 13.07 14.02
C GLY A 328 -8.61 13.44 12.85
N GLU A 329 -8.32 12.95 11.65
CA GLU A 329 -9.18 13.10 10.47
C GLU A 329 -10.35 12.10 10.53
N LEU A 330 -11.29 12.33 11.45
CA LEU A 330 -12.42 11.42 11.70
C LEU A 330 -13.54 11.53 10.65
N THR A 331 -13.53 12.56 9.81
CA THR A 331 -14.64 12.89 8.91
C THR A 331 -14.62 12.16 7.57
N SER A 332 -13.49 11.55 7.20
CA SER A 332 -13.29 10.90 5.89
C SER A 332 -13.31 9.38 5.94
N ILE A 333 -13.52 8.78 7.11
CA ILE A 333 -13.46 7.33 7.30
C ILE A 333 -14.80 6.70 6.89
N SER A 334 -15.14 6.86 5.62
CA SER A 334 -15.94 5.86 4.91
C SER A 334 -14.96 4.79 4.43
N VAL A 335 -14.50 3.91 5.33
CA VAL A 335 -13.95 2.65 4.87
C VAL A 335 -15.12 1.98 4.18
N ASP A 336 -15.11 1.97 2.84
CA ASP A 336 -16.05 1.23 2.03
C ASP A 336 -15.74 -0.25 2.29
N THR A 337 -16.17 -0.75 3.46
CA THR A 337 -16.11 -2.16 3.87
C THR A 337 -17.17 -2.97 3.13
N ARG A 338 -17.59 -2.52 1.95
CA ARG A 338 -18.27 -3.37 0.99
C ARG A 338 -17.36 -4.54 0.73
N ASP A 339 -17.70 -5.60 1.45
CA ASP A 339 -17.11 -6.90 1.40
C ASP A 339 -16.95 -7.23 -0.08
N GLU A 340 -15.71 -7.21 -0.58
CA GLU A 340 -15.39 -7.76 -1.90
C GLU A 340 -15.49 -9.29 -1.82
N THR A 341 -16.55 -9.80 -1.17
CA THR A 341 -16.96 -11.18 -1.30
C THR A 341 -17.12 -11.40 -2.79
N PRO A 342 -16.33 -12.28 -3.41
CA PRO A 342 -16.34 -12.47 -4.84
C PRO A 342 -17.76 -12.78 -5.24
N ARG A 343 -18.42 -11.86 -5.96
CA ARG A 343 -19.80 -12.05 -6.43
C ARG A 343 -19.86 -13.43 -7.05
N PRO A 344 -20.73 -14.34 -6.55
CA PRO A 344 -20.77 -15.70 -7.06
C PRO A 344 -20.92 -15.61 -8.57
N ARG A 345 -19.96 -16.19 -9.30
CA ARG A 345 -19.99 -16.24 -10.76
C ARG A 345 -21.36 -16.77 -11.14
N ARG A 346 -22.20 -15.91 -11.75
CA ARG A 346 -23.49 -16.32 -12.31
C ARG A 346 -23.20 -17.51 -13.22
N LYS A 347 -23.65 -18.70 -12.83
CA LYS A 347 -23.55 -19.89 -13.67
C LYS A 347 -24.18 -19.53 -15.02
N PRO A 348 -23.52 -19.80 -16.15
CA PRO A 348 -24.12 -19.57 -17.46
C PRO A 348 -25.43 -20.35 -17.49
N LYS A 349 -26.53 -19.68 -17.81
CA LYS A 349 -27.81 -20.35 -18.05
C LYS A 349 -27.59 -21.27 -19.25
N THR A 350 -27.49 -22.56 -19.00
CA THR A 350 -27.68 -23.58 -20.02
C THR A 350 -29.12 -23.44 -20.48
N ASN A 351 -29.31 -22.90 -21.69
CA ASN A 351 -30.58 -22.99 -22.38
C ASN A 351 -30.81 -24.48 -22.65
N ALA A 352 -31.77 -25.07 -21.95
CA ALA A 352 -32.34 -26.34 -22.33
C ALA A 352 -33.08 -26.13 -23.67
N GLN A 353 -32.70 -26.92 -24.67
CA GLN A 353 -33.46 -27.10 -25.91
C GLN A 353 -34.56 -28.11 -25.69
#